data_AF-A0A645C254-F1
#
_entry.id   AF-A0A645C254-F1
#
_cell.length_a   1.000
_cell.length_b   1.000
_cell.length_c   1.000
_cell.angle_alpha   90.00
_cell.angle_beta   90.00
_cell.angle_gamma   90.00
#
_symmetry.space_group_name_H-M   'P 1'
#
loop_
_entity.id
_entity.type
_entity.pdbx_description
1 polymer ?
#
loop_
_entity_poly.entity_id
_entity_poly.type
_entity_poly.pdbx_seq_one_letter_code
_entity_poly.pdbx_strand_id
1 'polypeptide(L)'
;MPSDLSEANRLALKYCRKDNLNQLFTLLRKNKIRKLDLEEAIFCFQNKKYKSCALVLFSLIDSELIKKQDITNVKRKVGGSAIDKFKKSIKTTNILNELDMLLNFNNLITCLFEVFSDSEDFKANKKIVNRNYISHGMTSKPVRRRDCIQLFLLLYNLLNFIDIVFEY
;
A
#
# COMPACT_ATOMS: atom_id res chain seq x y z
N MET A 1 7.19 -22.13 2.90
CA MET A 1 6.41 -21.13 2.15
C MET A 1 4.95 -21.57 2.13
N PRO A 2 3.97 -20.67 2.26
CA PRO A 2 2.56 -21.04 2.15
C PRO A 2 2.27 -21.66 0.77
N SER A 3 1.41 -22.67 0.73
CA SER A 3 1.04 -23.41 -0.48
C SER A 3 0.06 -22.65 -1.38
N ASP A 4 -0.79 -21.79 -0.78
CA ASP A 4 -1.73 -20.94 -1.49
C ASP A 4 -2.00 -19.60 -0.78
N LEU A 5 -2.80 -18.73 -1.42
CA LEU A 5 -3.19 -17.42 -0.87
C LEU A 5 -4.01 -17.53 0.42
N SER A 6 -4.82 -18.58 0.58
CA SER A 6 -5.64 -18.79 1.77
C SER A 6 -4.74 -19.08 2.98
N GLU A 7 -3.78 -19.98 2.80
CA GLU A 7 -2.78 -20.34 3.79
C GLU A 7 -1.88 -19.16 4.13
N ALA A 8 -1.40 -18.42 3.12
CA ALA A 8 -0.60 -17.21 3.33
C ALA A 8 -1.34 -16.20 4.21
N ASN A 9 -2.62 -15.93 3.89
CA ASN A 9 -3.46 -15.05 4.69
C ASN A 9 -3.66 -15.56 6.11
N ARG A 10 -3.93 -16.87 6.28
CA ARG A 10 -4.13 -17.49 7.59
C ARG A 10 -2.89 -17.34 8.47
N LEU A 11 -1.70 -17.57 7.92
CA LEU A 11 -0.43 -17.43 8.64
C LEU A 11 -0.16 -15.97 9.01
N ALA A 12 -0.33 -15.03 8.07
CA ALA A 12 -0.11 -13.61 8.31
C ALA A 12 -1.07 -13.05 9.38
N LEU A 13 -2.34 -13.47 9.38
CA LEU A 13 -3.34 -12.99 10.33
C LEU A 13 -3.02 -13.35 11.79
N LYS A 14 -2.23 -14.40 12.05
CA LYS A 14 -1.77 -14.74 13.42
C LYS A 14 -0.96 -13.61 14.06
N TYR A 15 -0.27 -12.82 13.24
CA TYR A 15 0.53 -11.66 13.64
C TYR A 15 -0.26 -10.35 13.57
N CYS A 16 -1.47 -10.35 13.02
CA CYS A 16 -2.32 -9.17 12.90
C CYS A 16 -3.40 -9.11 13.99
N ARG A 17 -3.00 -9.42 15.23
CA ARG A 17 -3.85 -9.33 16.43
C ARG A 17 -4.15 -7.86 16.76
N LYS A 18 -5.16 -7.63 17.60
CA LYS A 18 -5.59 -6.28 17.98
C LYS A 18 -4.44 -5.41 18.49
N ASP A 19 -3.62 -5.96 19.40
CA ASP A 19 -2.52 -5.20 20.01
C ASP A 19 -1.43 -4.87 18.99
N ASN A 20 -1.07 -5.82 18.12
CA ASN A 20 -0.11 -5.59 17.03
C ASN A 20 -0.62 -4.55 16.03
N LEU A 21 -1.93 -4.51 15.74
CA LEU A 21 -2.52 -3.48 14.88
C LEU A 21 -2.53 -2.11 15.57
N ASN A 22 -2.79 -2.04 16.87
CA ASN A 22 -2.68 -0.79 17.63
C ASN A 22 -1.24 -0.27 17.65
N GLN A 23 -0.25 -1.17 17.76
CA GLN A 23 1.15 -0.83 17.63
C GLN A 23 1.47 -0.31 16.21
N LEU A 24 0.99 -0.99 15.17
CA LEU A 24 1.11 -0.52 13.78
C LEU A 24 0.55 0.89 13.59
N PHE A 25 -0.65 1.17 14.13
CA PHE A 25 -1.24 2.51 14.07
C PHE A 25 -0.40 3.54 14.82
N THR A 26 0.17 3.17 15.96
CA THR A 26 1.10 4.04 16.71
C THR A 26 2.35 4.35 15.91
N LEU A 27 2.91 3.37 15.19
CA LEU A 27 4.07 3.56 14.32
C LEU A 27 3.72 4.45 13.10
N LEU A 28 2.58 4.22 12.45
CA LEU A 28 2.10 5.08 11.36
C LEU A 28 1.88 6.53 11.81
N ARG A 29 1.40 6.74 13.04
CA ARG A 29 1.26 8.08 13.64
C ARG A 29 2.59 8.79 13.88
N LYS A 30 3.73 8.09 13.93
CA LYS A 30 5.05 8.72 14.02
C LYS A 30 5.60 9.16 12.67
N ASN A 31 5.17 8.53 11.57
CA ASN A 31 5.65 8.82 10.21
C ASN A 31 5.19 10.19 9.69
N LYS A 32 5.95 10.81 8.78
CA LYS A 32 5.60 12.09 8.15
C LYS A 32 4.54 11.94 7.04
N ILE A 33 3.29 11.68 7.43
CA ILE A 33 2.13 11.55 6.53
C ILE A 33 0.95 12.45 6.92
N ARG A 34 -0.04 12.58 6.02
CA ARG A 34 -1.29 13.33 6.27
C ARG A 34 -2.06 12.70 7.43
N LYS A 35 -2.03 13.36 8.60
CA LYS A 35 -2.58 12.83 9.85
C LYS A 35 -4.11 12.69 9.82
N LEU A 36 -4.80 13.66 9.23
CA LEU A 36 -6.26 13.63 9.14
C LEU A 36 -6.74 12.39 8.37
N ASP A 37 -6.18 12.16 7.18
CA ASP A 37 -6.48 11.00 6.34
C ASP A 37 -6.11 9.68 7.06
N LEU A 38 -4.98 9.64 7.79
CA LEU A 38 -4.61 8.45 8.57
C LEU A 38 -5.65 8.14 9.66
N GLU A 39 -6.05 9.15 10.44
CA GLU A 39 -7.06 8.95 11.48
C GLU A 39 -8.42 8.59 10.89
N GLU A 40 -8.79 9.15 9.73
CA GLU A 40 -10.00 8.76 9.01
C GLU A 40 -9.97 7.29 8.57
N ALA A 41 -8.83 6.82 8.04
CA ALA A 41 -8.66 5.41 7.68
C ALA A 41 -8.77 4.49 8.91
N ILE A 42 -8.14 4.86 10.02
CA ILE A 42 -8.19 4.10 11.29
C ILE A 42 -9.62 4.08 11.84
N PHE A 43 -10.30 5.22 11.86
CA PHE A 43 -11.69 5.34 12.28
C PHE A 43 -12.60 4.46 11.43
N CYS A 44 -12.48 4.52 10.10
CA CYS A 44 -13.22 3.65 9.19
C CYS A 44 -12.96 2.16 9.48
N PHE A 45 -11.70 1.78 9.71
CA PHE A 45 -11.32 0.41 10.04
C PHE A 45 -11.98 -0.08 11.34
N GLN A 46 -11.89 0.71 12.41
CA GLN A 46 -12.45 0.40 13.71
C GLN A 46 -13.99 0.28 13.67
N ASN A 47 -14.63 1.10 12.83
CA ASN A 47 -16.08 1.09 12.62
C ASN A 47 -16.54 0.13 11.52
N LYS A 48 -15.67 -0.80 11.08
CA LYS A 48 -15.97 -1.83 10.07
C LYS A 48 -16.38 -1.27 8.70
N LYS A 49 -16.04 0.00 8.40
CA LYS A 49 -16.25 0.67 7.10
C LYS A 49 -15.07 0.40 6.18
N TYR A 50 -14.85 -0.87 5.84
CA TYR A 50 -13.63 -1.32 5.16
C TYR A 50 -13.45 -0.74 3.74
N LYS A 51 -14.54 -0.55 2.98
CA LYS A 51 -14.46 0.09 1.65
C LYS A 51 -13.93 1.53 1.76
N SER A 52 -14.48 2.31 2.69
CA SER A 52 -14.03 3.69 2.95
C SER A 52 -12.59 3.71 3.45
N CYS A 53 -12.24 2.82 4.39
CA CYS A 53 -10.86 2.67 4.86
C CYS A 53 -9.89 2.39 3.70
N ALA A 54 -10.23 1.47 2.79
CA ALA A 54 -9.39 1.16 1.64
C ALA A 54 -9.22 2.36 0.70
N LEU A 55 -10.29 3.12 0.43
CA LEU A 55 -10.23 4.33 -0.42
C LEU A 55 -9.26 5.38 0.15
N VAL A 56 -9.33 5.63 1.46
CA VAL A 56 -8.43 6.58 2.13
C VAL A 56 -6.98 6.05 2.16
N LEU A 57 -6.78 4.74 2.34
CA LEU A 57 -5.45 4.15 2.27
C LEU A 57 -4.85 4.22 0.86
N PHE A 58 -5.66 4.02 -0.18
CA PHE A 58 -5.19 4.18 -1.56
C PHE A 58 -4.79 5.63 -1.85
N SER A 59 -5.56 6.62 -1.41
CA SER A 59 -5.19 8.02 -1.61
C SER A 59 -3.91 8.38 -0.88
N LEU A 60 -3.71 7.89 0.35
CA LEU A 60 -2.47 8.06 1.10
C LEU A 60 -1.27 7.48 0.35
N ILE A 61 -1.33 6.20 -0.04
CA ILE A 61 -0.24 5.52 -0.76
C ILE A 61 0.10 6.23 -2.08
N ASP A 62 -0.92 6.55 -2.88
CA ASP A 62 -0.75 7.25 -4.17
C ASP A 62 -0.09 8.63 -3.94
N SER A 63 -0.52 9.35 -2.90
CA SER A 63 0.05 10.66 -2.56
C SER A 63 1.53 10.60 -2.18
N GLU A 64 1.96 9.57 -1.44
CA GLU A 64 3.37 9.41 -1.07
C GLU A 64 4.24 9.13 -2.31
N LEU A 65 3.77 8.28 -3.23
CA LEU A 65 4.45 8.03 -4.49
C LEU A 65 4.52 9.29 -5.38
N ILE A 66 3.46 10.10 -5.41
CA ILE A 66 3.40 11.36 -6.16
C ILE A 66 4.39 12.41 -5.62
N LYS A 67 4.56 12.47 -4.29
CA LYS A 67 5.51 13.41 -3.64
C LYS A 67 6.97 13.08 -3.94
N LYS A 68 7.29 11.82 -4.25
CA LYS A 68 8.66 11.37 -4.60
C LYS A 68 9.02 11.52 -6.07
N GLN A 69 8.16 12.18 -6.85
CA GLN A 69 8.48 12.56 -8.22
C GLN A 69 9.02 13.98 -8.24
N ASP A 70 9.97 14.23 -9.13
CA ASP A 70 10.52 15.57 -9.35
C ASP A 70 9.43 16.58 -9.70
N ILE A 71 9.59 17.80 -9.16
CA ILE A 71 8.74 18.94 -9.50
C ILE A 71 9.23 19.45 -10.86
N THR A 72 8.46 19.15 -11.89
CA THR A 72 8.72 19.58 -13.28
C THR A 72 7.47 20.23 -13.85
N ASN A 73 7.59 20.87 -15.01
CA ASN A 73 6.43 21.40 -15.76
C ASN A 73 5.50 20.31 -16.31
N VAL A 74 5.83 19.03 -16.12
CA VAL A 74 5.04 17.89 -16.59
C VAL A 74 4.12 17.39 -15.49
N LYS A 75 2.88 17.04 -15.86
CA LYS A 75 1.90 16.42 -14.96
C LYS A 75 2.50 15.20 -14.23
N ARG A 76 2.46 15.23 -12.89
CA ARG A 76 2.88 14.10 -12.05
C ARG A 76 2.02 12.87 -12.34
N LYS A 77 2.68 11.70 -12.36
CA LYS A 77 2.02 10.42 -12.63
C LYS A 77 1.33 9.92 -11.37
N VAL A 78 0.29 9.11 -11.53
CA VAL A 78 -0.51 8.52 -10.44
C VAL A 78 -0.63 7.01 -10.66
N GLY A 79 -1.01 6.27 -9.61
CA GLY A 79 -1.24 4.82 -9.68
C GLY A 79 -0.04 4.03 -10.22
N GLY A 80 -0.28 3.06 -11.10
CA GLY A 80 0.77 2.22 -11.71
C GLY A 80 1.95 3.02 -12.28
N SER A 81 1.68 4.12 -12.98
CA SER A 81 2.74 4.96 -13.55
C SER A 81 3.55 5.73 -12.50
N ALA A 82 2.97 6.04 -11.34
CA ALA A 82 3.73 6.61 -10.23
C ALA A 82 4.68 5.57 -9.62
N ILE A 83 4.22 4.33 -9.51
CA ILE A 83 5.03 3.19 -9.02
C ILE A 83 6.18 2.92 -9.99
N ASP A 84 5.97 2.97 -11.30
CA ASP A 84 7.04 2.84 -12.29
C ASP A 84 8.14 3.90 -12.12
N LYS A 85 7.73 5.16 -11.90
CA LYS A 85 8.68 6.25 -11.65
C LYS A 85 9.44 6.03 -10.35
N PHE A 86 8.74 5.67 -9.28
CA PHE A 86 9.36 5.36 -7.99
C PHE A 86 10.36 4.22 -8.12
N LYS A 87 9.99 3.12 -8.79
CA LYS A 87 10.89 1.98 -9.04
C LYS A 87 12.16 2.41 -9.78
N LYS A 88 12.04 3.30 -10.77
CA LYS A 88 13.19 3.81 -11.54
C LYS A 88 14.10 4.69 -10.70
N SER A 89 13.55 5.58 -9.86
CA SER A 89 14.37 6.45 -9.00
C SER A 89 15.16 5.68 -7.95
N ILE A 90 14.62 4.57 -7.43
CA ILE A 90 15.36 3.71 -6.49
C ILE A 90 16.48 2.94 -7.21
N LYS A 91 16.24 2.43 -8.42
CA LYS A 91 17.26 1.68 -9.18
C LYS A 91 18.49 2.52 -9.55
N THR A 92 18.37 3.84 -9.55
CA THR A 92 19.51 4.75 -9.75
C THR A 92 20.31 5.00 -8.46
N THR A 93 19.89 4.44 -7.33
CA THR A 93 20.61 4.51 -6.04
C THR A 93 21.39 3.23 -5.76
N ASN A 94 22.47 3.32 -4.97
CA ASN A 94 23.27 2.15 -4.53
C ASN A 94 22.68 1.41 -3.30
N ILE A 95 21.47 1.78 -2.85
CA ILE A 95 20.87 1.31 -1.59
C ILE A 95 20.43 -0.16 -1.68
N LEU A 96 20.26 -0.71 -2.88
CA LEU A 96 19.82 -2.09 -3.10
C LEU A 96 20.95 -3.14 -3.09
N ASN A 97 22.14 -2.78 -2.62
CA ASN A 97 23.29 -3.69 -2.56
C ASN A 97 23.17 -4.74 -1.44
N GLU A 98 22.34 -4.50 -0.44
CA GLU A 98 22.03 -5.48 0.60
C GLU A 98 20.85 -6.38 0.18
N LEU A 99 21.03 -7.70 0.32
CA LEU A 99 20.04 -8.70 -0.12
C LEU A 99 18.67 -8.47 0.52
N ASP A 100 18.62 -8.17 1.81
CA ASP A 100 17.37 -7.94 2.54
C ASP A 100 16.64 -6.70 2.03
N MET A 101 17.38 -5.61 1.73
CA MET A 101 16.82 -4.40 1.13
C MET A 101 16.27 -4.67 -0.27
N LEU A 102 16.99 -5.43 -1.09
CA LEU A 102 16.55 -5.83 -2.42
C LEU A 102 15.25 -6.65 -2.37
N LEU A 103 15.17 -7.63 -1.47
CA LEU A 103 13.99 -8.49 -1.30
C LEU A 103 12.79 -7.69 -0.79
N ASN A 104 12.98 -6.84 0.22
CA ASN A 104 11.93 -5.99 0.75
C ASN A 104 11.41 -5.00 -0.30
N PHE A 105 12.32 -4.39 -1.07
CA PHE A 105 11.95 -3.50 -2.17
C PHE A 105 11.15 -4.22 -3.24
N ASN A 106 11.60 -5.41 -3.66
CA ASN A 106 10.90 -6.18 -4.68
C ASN A 106 9.50 -6.58 -4.21
N ASN A 107 9.36 -7.03 -2.95
CA ASN A 107 8.08 -7.35 -2.35
C ASN A 107 7.14 -6.12 -2.31
N LEU A 108 7.65 -4.98 -1.84
CA LEU A 108 6.91 -3.71 -1.79
C LEU A 108 6.39 -3.31 -3.18
N ILE A 109 7.27 -3.30 -4.18
CA ILE A 109 6.93 -2.92 -5.56
C ILE A 109 5.90 -3.89 -6.15
N THR A 110 6.07 -5.20 -5.95
CA THR A 110 5.09 -6.19 -6.41
C THR A 110 3.72 -5.95 -5.77
N CYS A 111 3.64 -5.75 -4.45
CA CYS A 111 2.39 -5.43 -3.77
C CYS A 111 1.75 -4.13 -4.30
N LEU A 112 2.55 -3.09 -4.53
CA LEU A 112 2.06 -1.83 -5.09
C LEU A 112 1.45 -2.03 -6.50
N PHE A 113 2.15 -2.72 -7.41
CA PHE A 113 1.62 -2.98 -8.75
C PHE A 113 0.36 -3.85 -8.73
N GLU A 114 0.29 -4.82 -7.84
CA GLU A 114 -0.88 -5.68 -7.66
C GLU A 114 -2.12 -4.87 -7.24
N VAL A 115 -2.00 -4.00 -6.23
CA VAL A 115 -3.14 -3.21 -5.76
C VAL A 115 -3.48 -2.01 -6.67
N PHE A 116 -2.53 -1.51 -7.46
CA PHE A 116 -2.72 -0.43 -8.44
C PHE A 116 -2.75 -0.90 -9.89
N SER A 117 -2.90 -2.21 -10.13
CA SER A 117 -2.92 -2.76 -11.49
C SER A 117 -4.04 -2.13 -12.30
N ASP A 118 -3.87 -2.11 -13.63
CA ASP A 118 -4.93 -1.69 -14.54
C ASP A 118 -6.22 -2.50 -14.33
N SER A 119 -7.35 -1.87 -14.65
CA SER A 119 -8.67 -2.50 -14.52
C SER A 119 -8.94 -3.57 -15.58
N GLU A 120 -8.23 -3.57 -16.70
CA GLU A 120 -8.47 -4.46 -17.86
C GLU A 120 -9.95 -4.44 -18.29
N ASP A 121 -10.50 -3.23 -18.49
CA ASP A 121 -11.93 -2.97 -18.73
C ASP A 121 -12.89 -3.58 -17.68
N PHE A 122 -12.39 -3.84 -16.47
CA PHE A 122 -13.16 -4.48 -15.39
C PHE A 122 -13.64 -5.91 -15.71
N LYS A 123 -13.02 -6.58 -16.68
CA LYS A 123 -13.39 -7.94 -17.11
C LYS A 123 -12.84 -9.02 -16.18
N ALA A 124 -11.75 -8.72 -15.46
CA ALA A 124 -11.03 -9.68 -14.65
C ALA A 124 -11.56 -9.77 -13.21
N ASN A 125 -11.76 -10.98 -12.71
CA ASN A 125 -11.99 -11.19 -11.28
C ASN A 125 -10.66 -11.11 -10.52
N LYS A 126 -10.34 -9.93 -9.98
CA LYS A 126 -9.15 -9.76 -9.15
C LYS A 126 -9.29 -10.55 -7.83
N LYS A 127 -8.26 -11.35 -7.51
CA LYS A 127 -8.22 -12.20 -6.30
C LYS A 127 -7.97 -11.38 -5.02
N ILE A 128 -7.32 -10.24 -5.18
CA ILE A 128 -6.93 -9.30 -4.14
C ILE A 128 -7.65 -7.97 -4.33
N VAL A 129 -7.53 -7.10 -3.32
CA VAL A 129 -8.04 -5.74 -3.37
C VAL A 129 -7.34 -4.94 -4.48
N ASN A 130 -8.11 -4.22 -5.31
CA ASN A 130 -7.58 -3.38 -6.37
C ASN A 130 -8.20 -1.97 -6.29
N ARG A 131 -7.35 -0.95 -6.38
CA ARG A 131 -7.70 0.47 -6.29
C ARG A 131 -8.71 0.88 -7.35
N ASN A 132 -8.50 0.54 -8.61
CA ASN A 132 -9.38 0.92 -9.71
C ASN A 132 -10.77 0.31 -9.53
N TYR A 133 -10.86 -0.98 -9.19
CA TYR A 133 -12.16 -1.63 -8.97
C TYR A 133 -12.93 -0.99 -7.82
N ILE A 134 -12.27 -0.66 -6.70
CA ILE A 134 -12.95 -0.04 -5.55
C ILE A 134 -13.37 1.39 -5.86
N SER A 135 -12.46 2.20 -6.41
CA SER A 135 -12.71 3.61 -6.73
C SER A 135 -13.80 3.79 -7.78
N HIS A 136 -13.92 2.87 -8.74
CA HIS A 136 -14.95 2.91 -9.77
C HIS A 136 -16.20 2.11 -9.42
N GLY A 137 -16.29 1.50 -8.23
CA GLY A 137 -17.47 0.74 -7.80
C GLY A 137 -17.68 -0.58 -8.53
N MET A 138 -16.64 -1.10 -9.19
CA MET A 138 -16.67 -2.31 -10.03
C MET A 138 -16.31 -3.60 -9.25
N THR A 139 -16.15 -3.54 -7.94
CA THR A 139 -15.86 -4.71 -7.11
C THR A 139 -17.05 -5.67 -7.02
N SER A 140 -16.86 -6.92 -7.42
CA SER A 140 -17.85 -8.00 -7.23
C SER A 140 -17.91 -8.54 -5.79
N LYS A 141 -16.83 -8.37 -5.01
CA LYS A 141 -16.72 -8.83 -3.62
C LYS A 141 -16.56 -7.65 -2.67
N PRO A 142 -17.15 -7.72 -1.45
CA PRO A 142 -16.97 -6.67 -0.46
C PRO A 142 -15.54 -6.64 0.06
N VAL A 143 -15.04 -5.43 0.31
CA VAL A 143 -13.76 -5.20 0.99
C VAL A 143 -13.85 -5.71 2.43
N ARG A 144 -12.90 -6.55 2.83
CA ARG A 144 -12.86 -7.22 4.13
C ARG A 144 -11.83 -6.56 5.04
N ARG A 145 -11.93 -6.84 6.34
CA ARG A 145 -10.95 -6.43 7.36
C ARG A 145 -9.51 -6.73 6.97
N ARG A 146 -9.26 -7.93 6.41
CA ARG A 146 -7.91 -8.36 6.00
C ARG A 146 -7.33 -7.48 4.89
N ASP A 147 -8.16 -7.00 3.99
CA ASP A 147 -7.73 -6.20 2.84
C ASP A 147 -7.22 -4.85 3.35
N CYS A 148 -7.93 -4.23 4.31
CA CYS A 148 -7.47 -3.02 4.98
C CYS A 148 -6.17 -3.24 5.78
N ILE A 149 -6.03 -4.38 6.47
CA ILE A 149 -4.79 -4.71 7.20
C ILE A 149 -3.60 -4.78 6.24
N GLN A 150 -3.77 -5.45 5.10
CA GLN A 150 -2.73 -5.51 4.07
C GLN A 150 -2.39 -4.12 3.54
N LEU A 151 -3.36 -3.24 3.35
CA LEU A 151 -3.13 -1.86 2.92
C LEU A 151 -2.42 -1.00 3.99
N PHE A 152 -2.75 -1.17 5.28
CA PHE A 152 -2.00 -0.50 6.36
C PHE A 152 -0.55 -0.98 6.43
N LEU A 153 -0.30 -2.29 6.29
CA LEU A 153 1.04 -2.85 6.24
C LEU A 153 1.80 -2.35 5.01
N LEU A 154 1.13 -2.28 3.85
CA LEU A 154 1.70 -1.74 2.62
C LEU A 154 2.09 -0.26 2.79
N LEU A 155 1.22 0.56 3.38
CA LEU A 155 1.52 1.96 3.69
C LEU A 155 2.71 2.06 4.65
N TYR A 156 2.73 1.28 5.72
CA TYR A 156 3.84 1.28 6.68
C TYR A 156 5.17 0.90 6.04
N ASN A 157 5.18 -0.18 5.24
CA ASN A 157 6.38 -0.62 4.54
C ASN A 157 6.85 0.41 3.51
N LEU A 158 5.94 1.06 2.80
CA LEU A 158 6.28 2.15 1.88
C LEU A 158 6.94 3.32 2.60
N LEU A 159 6.37 3.74 3.74
CA LEU A 159 6.89 4.87 4.50
C LEU A 159 8.27 4.58 5.09
N ASN A 160 8.45 3.42 5.72
CA ASN A 160 9.75 3.01 6.22
C ASN A 160 10.79 2.92 5.10
N PHE A 161 10.42 2.39 3.93
CA PHE A 161 11.34 2.31 2.80
C PHE A 161 11.72 3.70 2.27
N ILE A 162 10.74 4.61 2.18
CA ILE A 162 11.00 6.00 1.83
C ILE A 162 11.93 6.67 2.84
N ASP A 163 11.75 6.42 4.12
CA ASP A 163 12.56 6.98 5.20
C ASP A 163 14.02 6.56 5.08
N ILE A 164 14.26 5.25 4.87
CA ILE A 164 15.59 4.67 4.66
C ILE A 164 16.26 5.26 3.41
N VAL A 165 15.52 5.45 2.32
CA VAL A 165 16.10 5.88 1.05
C VAL A 165 16.36 7.38 0.98
N PHE A 166 15.45 8.18 1.54
CA PHE A 166 15.44 9.62 1.33
C PHE A 166 15.76 10.41 2.62
N GLU A 167 16.21 9.74 3.68
CA GLU A 167 16.69 10.30 4.96
C GLU A 167 15.77 11.40 5.53
N TYR A 168 14.56 11.01 5.95
CA TYR A 168 13.59 11.95 6.54
C TYR A 168 13.65 12.04 8.06
#